data_AF-A0A917XQA7-F1
#
_entry.id   AF-A0A917XQA7-F1
#
_cell.length_a   1.000
_cell.length_b   1.000
_cell.length_c   1.000
_cell.angle_alpha   90.00
_cell.angle_beta   90.00
_cell.angle_gamma   90.00
#
_symmetry.space_group_name_H-M   'P 1'
#
loop_
_entity.id
_entity.type
_entity.pdbx_description
1 polymer ?
#
loop_
_entity_poly.entity_id
_entity_poly.type
_entity_poly.pdbx_seq_one_letter_code
_entity_poly.pdbx_strand_id
1 'polypeptide(L)'
;MVTSWVEDGMLANPEPRKTSAHGSDPRVFTPEQRELFTRLLEARERSPLGRIPQRSLIRVVLYLWLIDDTIVLTPQARRAWRTHARATGQTTAVRRSENVRAIVEQLAHPSAAHKQRRAAHLILEEGERTGKIDINRLTAVLTELYSPWPAQPGMPRIERALPGPYGPVPVQHHIAMWKARQQTISLLKREQVDEAELDRVRAVYRPMWADYQAHRPAMATIGAGEFASYFAEPDTMEGLAIEAVDAFVSTLAGELGLIEAASHAAETARLRLAH
;
A
#
# COMPACT_ATOMS: atom_id res chain seq x y z
N MET A 1 11.95 22.89 9.76
CA MET A 1 11.76 23.31 11.18
C MET A 1 10.98 22.20 11.89
N VAL A 2 11.01 22.10 13.23
CA VAL A 2 10.26 21.05 13.97
C VAL A 2 8.74 21.11 13.67
N THR A 3 8.21 22.28 13.34
CA THR A 3 6.82 22.45 12.87
C THR A 3 6.46 21.57 11.68
N SER A 4 7.36 21.40 10.70
CA SER A 4 7.12 20.51 9.55
C SER A 4 7.06 19.04 9.98
N TRP A 5 7.74 18.65 11.06
CA TRP A 5 7.68 17.29 11.59
C TRP A 5 6.32 17.00 12.22
N VAL A 6 5.74 17.98 12.91
CA VAL A 6 4.40 17.85 13.50
C VAL A 6 3.32 17.82 12.41
N GLU A 7 3.41 18.72 11.42
CA GLU A 7 2.48 18.79 10.28
C GLU A 7 2.49 17.54 9.41
N ASP A 8 3.67 16.96 9.19
CA ASP A 8 3.83 15.73 8.42
C ASP A 8 3.38 14.48 9.21
N GLY A 9 3.13 14.60 10.52
CA GLY A 9 2.78 13.49 11.40
C GLY A 9 3.99 12.70 11.91
N MET A 10 5.20 13.21 11.73
CA MET A 10 6.41 12.60 12.31
C MET A 10 6.46 12.75 13.84
N LEU A 11 5.84 13.80 14.38
CA LEU A 11 5.71 14.06 15.81
C LEU A 11 4.27 14.45 16.19
N ALA A 12 3.92 14.23 17.45
CA ALA A 12 2.68 14.73 18.05
C ALA A 12 2.72 16.26 18.23
N ASN A 13 1.57 16.88 18.51
CA ASN A 13 1.55 18.28 18.92
C ASN A 13 2.19 18.41 20.32
N PRO A 14 3.02 19.42 20.58
CA PRO A 14 3.55 19.64 21.93
C PRO A 14 2.41 20.02 22.89
N GLU A 15 2.51 19.59 24.14
CA GLU A 15 1.48 19.79 25.16
C GLU A 15 1.80 20.99 26.07
N PRO A 16 0.80 21.71 26.59
CA PRO A 16 1.04 22.73 27.61
C PRO A 16 1.76 22.12 28.82
N ARG A 17 2.77 22.81 29.34
CA ARG A 17 3.38 22.42 30.61
C ARG A 17 2.34 22.60 31.73
N LYS A 18 2.14 21.59 32.57
CA LYS A 18 1.16 21.63 33.69
C LYS A 18 1.74 22.33 34.93
N THR A 19 2.52 23.40 34.76
CA THR A 19 3.35 23.95 35.86
C THR A 19 2.86 25.24 36.47
N SER A 20 1.99 26.02 35.81
CA SER A 20 1.49 27.26 36.40
C SER A 20 -0.03 27.41 36.30
N ALA A 21 -0.64 27.96 37.36
CA ALA A 21 -2.06 28.24 37.41
C ALA A 21 -2.44 29.43 36.51
N HIS A 22 -1.55 30.40 36.32
CA HIS A 22 -1.80 31.63 35.55
C HIS A 22 -0.57 31.96 34.68
N GLY A 23 -0.56 31.46 33.43
CA GLY A 23 0.46 31.77 32.43
C GLY A 23 0.32 30.91 31.18
N SER A 24 0.67 31.43 30.00
CA SER A 24 0.80 30.63 28.78
C SER A 24 2.10 29.82 28.85
N ASP A 25 2.05 28.70 29.57
CA ASP A 25 3.20 27.83 29.75
C ASP A 25 3.75 27.35 28.38
N PRO A 26 5.09 27.28 28.22
CA PRO A 26 5.69 26.83 26.97
C PRO A 26 5.27 25.38 26.69
N ARG A 27 4.87 25.11 25.44
CA ARG A 27 4.47 23.77 25.00
C ARG A 27 5.70 22.88 24.88
N VAL A 28 5.64 21.69 25.45
CA VAL A 28 6.76 20.73 25.48
C VAL A 28 6.34 19.39 24.88
N PHE A 29 7.28 18.69 24.25
CA PHE A 29 7.08 17.32 23.80
C PHE A 29 7.21 16.35 24.98
N THR A 30 6.41 15.28 24.96
CA THR A 30 6.52 14.20 25.94
C THR A 30 7.88 13.50 25.83
N PRO A 31 8.36 12.79 26.87
CA PRO A 31 9.59 12.01 26.80
C PRO A 31 9.65 11.08 25.58
N GLU A 32 8.57 10.40 25.26
CA GLU A 32 8.45 9.44 24.16
C GLU A 32 8.63 10.13 22.81
N GLN A 33 8.03 11.32 22.63
CA GLN A 33 8.14 12.11 21.40
C GLN A 33 9.53 12.72 21.23
N ARG A 34 10.22 13.07 22.33
CA ARG A 34 11.62 13.51 22.28
C ARG A 34 12.55 12.38 21.87
N GLU A 35 12.35 11.18 22.43
CA GLU A 35 13.12 9.99 22.05
C GLU A 35 12.85 9.63 20.58
N LEU A 36 11.59 9.60 20.15
CA LEU A 36 11.20 9.37 18.76
C LEU A 36 11.91 10.36 17.81
N PHE A 37 11.92 11.65 18.15
CA PHE A 37 12.60 12.66 17.35
C PHE A 37 14.10 12.39 17.22
N THR A 38 14.78 12.10 18.33
CA THR A 38 16.21 11.77 18.33
C THR A 38 16.51 10.56 17.46
N ARG A 39 15.75 9.47 17.62
CA ARG A 39 15.93 8.24 16.83
C ARG A 39 15.72 8.46 15.33
N LEU A 40 14.72 9.25 14.96
CA LEU A 40 14.46 9.59 13.55
C LEU A 40 15.57 10.46 12.95
N LEU A 41 16.18 11.36 13.73
CA LEU A 41 17.34 12.14 13.30
C LEU A 41 18.57 11.25 13.11
N GLU A 42 18.87 10.38 14.08
CA GLU A 42 19.99 9.44 13.96
C GLU A 42 19.83 8.52 12.74
N ALA A 43 18.63 8.00 12.49
CA ALA A 43 18.34 7.17 11.32
C ALA A 43 18.55 7.94 10.00
N ARG A 44 18.20 9.22 10.00
CA ARG A 44 18.41 10.11 8.84
C ARG A 44 19.90 10.37 8.57
N GLU A 45 20.69 10.52 9.63
CA GLU A 45 22.14 10.78 9.56
C GLU A 45 22.94 9.55 9.14
N ARG A 46 22.56 8.36 9.62
CA ARG A 46 23.23 7.08 9.30
C ARG A 46 23.05 6.62 7.86
N SER A 47 22.18 7.27 7.09
CA SER A 47 21.86 6.81 5.75
C SER A 47 22.95 7.13 4.72
N PRO A 48 23.32 6.16 3.87
CA PRO A 48 24.35 6.35 2.84
C PRO A 48 23.96 7.36 1.74
N LEU A 49 22.68 7.71 1.63
CA LEU A 49 22.16 8.67 0.66
C LEU A 49 22.49 10.15 0.99
N GLY A 50 23.21 10.44 2.08
CA GLY A 50 23.65 11.79 2.49
C GLY A 50 22.52 12.72 2.97
N ARG A 51 21.28 12.53 2.47
CA ARG A 51 20.03 13.12 2.98
C ARG A 51 18.85 12.20 2.68
N ILE A 52 18.36 11.47 3.67
CA ILE A 52 17.01 10.87 3.57
C ILE A 52 15.97 12.02 3.57
N PRO A 53 15.07 12.07 2.57
CA PRO A 53 13.92 12.97 2.62
C PRO A 53 13.07 12.67 3.86
N GLN A 54 12.66 13.69 4.62
CA GLN A 54 11.84 13.54 5.83
C GLN A 54 10.63 12.61 5.62
N ARG A 55 10.00 12.69 4.43
CA ARG A 55 8.88 11.84 3.98
C ARG A 55 9.20 10.34 3.89
N SER A 56 10.44 9.92 3.72
CA SER A 56 10.81 8.50 3.67
C SER A 56 10.75 7.85 5.05
N LEU A 57 10.90 8.64 6.12
CA LEU A 57 10.80 8.18 7.50
C LEU A 57 9.34 7.97 7.95
N ILE A 58 8.36 8.42 7.17
CA ILE A 58 6.95 8.35 7.56
C ILE A 58 6.47 6.92 7.78
N ARG A 59 7.01 5.98 7.01
CA ARG A 59 6.69 4.55 7.14
C ARG A 59 7.14 3.98 8.47
N VAL A 60 8.25 4.48 9.04
CA VAL A 60 8.70 4.08 10.37
C VAL A 60 7.71 4.54 11.43
N VAL A 61 7.24 5.78 11.34
CA VAL A 61 6.24 6.31 12.29
C VAL A 61 4.92 5.55 12.19
N LEU A 62 4.47 5.26 10.96
CA LEU A 62 3.28 4.44 10.74
C LEU A 62 3.46 3.01 11.25
N TYR A 63 4.63 2.40 11.03
CA TYR A 63 4.94 1.08 11.56
C TYR A 63 4.92 1.05 13.09
N LEU A 64 5.53 2.03 13.75
CA LEU A 64 5.49 2.17 15.20
C LEU A 64 4.06 2.31 15.72
N TRP A 65 3.24 3.12 15.05
CA TRP A 65 1.80 3.15 15.35
C TRP A 65 1.19 1.76 15.18
N LEU A 66 1.39 1.04 14.09
CA LEU A 66 0.79 -0.28 13.92
C LEU A 66 1.12 -1.26 15.06
N ILE A 67 2.31 -1.20 15.65
CA ILE A 67 2.78 -2.18 16.64
C ILE A 67 2.76 -1.71 18.10
N ASP A 68 2.72 -0.41 18.37
CA ASP A 68 2.87 0.17 19.71
C ASP A 68 1.86 1.32 19.91
N ASP A 69 1.13 1.29 21.03
CA ASP A 69 0.12 2.30 21.40
C ASP A 69 0.69 3.49 22.17
N THR A 70 1.93 3.41 22.63
CA THR A 70 2.52 4.38 23.56
C THR A 70 3.34 5.45 22.87
N ILE A 71 3.87 5.15 21.68
CA ILE A 71 4.83 6.03 20.99
C ILE A 71 4.11 7.01 20.07
N VAL A 72 3.22 6.52 19.21
CA VAL A 72 2.57 7.32 18.15
C VAL A 72 1.08 7.37 18.42
N LEU A 73 0.54 8.58 18.62
CA LEU A 73 -0.89 8.76 18.87
C LEU A 73 -1.69 8.72 17.55
N THR A 74 -2.94 8.28 17.58
CA THR A 74 -3.79 8.20 16.38
C THR A 74 -3.97 9.54 15.64
N PRO A 75 -4.14 10.71 16.29
CA PRO A 75 -4.12 11.99 15.60
C PRO A 75 -2.81 12.26 14.83
N GLN A 76 -1.67 11.82 15.37
CA GLN A 76 -0.37 11.90 14.71
C GLN A 76 -0.31 10.93 13.53
N ALA A 77 -0.75 9.68 13.71
CA ALA A 77 -0.80 8.67 12.66
C ALA A 77 -1.69 9.09 11.49
N ARG A 78 -2.83 9.74 11.75
CA ARG A 78 -3.71 10.30 10.69
C ARG A 78 -2.98 11.31 9.80
N ARG A 79 -2.23 12.23 10.39
CA ARG A 79 -1.37 13.16 9.62
C ARG A 79 -0.28 12.42 8.86
N ALA A 80 0.31 11.40 9.48
CA ALA A 80 1.34 10.58 8.85
C ALA A 80 0.81 9.79 7.65
N TRP A 81 -0.40 9.23 7.75
CA TRP A 81 -1.08 8.54 6.66
C TRP A 81 -1.38 9.48 5.50
N ARG A 82 -1.83 10.71 5.77
CA ARG A 82 -2.00 11.73 4.74
C ARG A 82 -0.68 12.04 4.04
N THR A 83 0.39 12.25 4.79
CA THR A 83 1.73 12.54 4.25
C THR A 83 2.23 11.38 3.39
N HIS A 84 2.09 10.15 3.90
CA HIS A 84 2.39 8.93 3.16
C HIS A 84 1.59 8.87 1.85
N ALA A 85 0.26 9.03 1.90
CA ALA A 85 -0.61 9.00 0.74
C ALA A 85 -0.33 10.12 -0.29
N ARG A 86 0.15 11.29 0.16
CA ARG A 86 0.60 12.36 -0.73
C ARG A 86 1.92 12.04 -1.44
N ALA A 87 2.80 11.27 -0.78
CA ALA A 87 4.05 10.79 -1.35
C ALA A 87 3.85 9.55 -2.25
N THR A 88 2.82 8.74 -1.99
CA THR A 88 2.42 7.62 -2.85
C THR A 88 2.10 8.12 -4.25
N GLY A 89 2.77 7.56 -5.26
CA GLY A 89 2.67 7.98 -6.67
C GLY A 89 3.63 9.10 -7.10
N GLN A 90 4.34 9.75 -6.17
CA GLN A 90 5.43 10.70 -6.47
C GLN A 90 6.75 9.96 -6.79
N THR A 91 6.68 9.00 -7.70
CA THR A 91 7.86 8.33 -8.25
C THR A 91 8.34 9.05 -9.51
N THR A 92 9.64 8.96 -9.78
CA THR A 92 10.19 9.43 -11.07
C THR A 92 9.57 8.62 -12.21
N ALA A 93 9.50 9.20 -13.40
CA ALA A 93 8.99 8.48 -14.58
C ALA A 93 9.73 7.16 -14.81
N VAL A 94 11.05 7.15 -14.60
CA VAL A 94 11.90 5.94 -14.69
C VAL A 94 11.43 4.87 -13.71
N ARG A 95 11.36 5.19 -12.41
CA ARG A 95 10.99 4.22 -11.37
C ARG A 95 9.55 3.74 -11.53
N ARG A 96 8.64 4.62 -11.99
CA ARG A 96 7.26 4.22 -12.33
C ARG A 96 7.27 3.20 -13.46
N SER A 97 7.99 3.47 -14.54
CA SER A 97 8.08 2.60 -15.71
C SER A 97 8.70 1.24 -15.35
N GLU A 98 9.71 1.21 -14.49
CA GLU A 98 10.33 -0.02 -13.97
C GLU A 98 9.37 -0.84 -13.11
N ASN A 99 8.67 -0.20 -12.17
CA ASN A 99 7.65 -0.87 -11.34
C ASN A 99 6.53 -1.46 -12.20
N VAL A 100 6.04 -0.68 -13.18
CA VAL A 100 4.99 -1.13 -14.09
C VAL A 100 5.49 -2.29 -14.96
N ARG A 101 6.74 -2.24 -15.43
CA ARG A 101 7.35 -3.36 -16.17
C ARG A 101 7.37 -4.63 -15.32
N ALA A 102 7.81 -4.56 -14.06
CA ALA A 102 7.84 -5.71 -13.16
C ALA A 102 6.43 -6.30 -12.96
N ILE A 103 5.41 -5.45 -12.78
CA ILE A 103 4.01 -5.89 -12.68
C ILE A 103 3.58 -6.58 -13.99
N VAL A 104 3.82 -5.96 -15.14
CA VAL A 104 3.46 -6.56 -16.44
C VAL A 104 4.15 -7.91 -16.64
N GLU A 105 5.42 -8.03 -16.28
CA GLU A 105 6.16 -9.28 -16.40
C GLU A 105 5.63 -10.37 -15.48
N GLN A 106 5.30 -10.03 -14.23
CA GLN A 106 4.69 -10.95 -13.26
C GLN A 106 3.32 -11.46 -13.73
N LEU A 107 2.53 -10.58 -14.37
CA LEU A 107 1.17 -10.88 -14.77
C LEU A 107 1.06 -11.50 -16.17
N ALA A 108 2.08 -11.33 -17.02
CA ALA A 108 2.00 -11.73 -18.41
C ALA A 108 2.11 -13.24 -18.62
N HIS A 109 1.21 -13.76 -19.46
CA HIS A 109 1.36 -15.11 -19.96
C HIS A 109 2.66 -15.25 -20.78
N PRO A 110 3.39 -16.39 -20.71
CA PRO A 110 4.59 -16.60 -21.51
C PRO A 110 4.38 -16.38 -23.02
N SER A 111 3.20 -16.74 -23.54
CA SER A 111 2.84 -16.51 -24.95
C SER A 111 2.25 -15.13 -25.26
N ALA A 112 2.14 -14.22 -24.27
CA ALA A 112 1.63 -12.88 -24.51
C ALA A 112 2.58 -12.09 -25.42
N ALA A 113 2.05 -11.60 -26.54
CA ALA A 113 2.81 -10.88 -27.55
C ALA A 113 3.33 -9.54 -27.01
N HIS A 114 4.40 -9.02 -27.62
CA HIS A 114 4.97 -7.72 -27.27
C HIS A 114 3.93 -6.59 -27.30
N LYS A 115 2.99 -6.61 -28.26
CA LYS A 115 1.91 -5.62 -28.36
C LYS A 115 0.98 -5.64 -27.13
N GLN A 116 0.64 -6.83 -26.62
CA GLN A 116 -0.21 -6.99 -25.42
C GLN A 116 0.51 -6.49 -24.17
N ARG A 117 1.79 -6.87 -24.00
CA ARG A 117 2.66 -6.38 -22.92
C ARG A 117 2.78 -4.85 -22.95
N ARG A 118 2.98 -4.27 -24.13
CA ARG A 118 3.06 -2.81 -24.30
C ARG A 118 1.74 -2.11 -23.98
N ALA A 119 0.60 -2.68 -24.38
CA ALA A 119 -0.71 -2.13 -24.06
C ALA A 119 -0.94 -2.12 -22.54
N ALA A 120 -0.59 -3.20 -21.85
CA ALA A 120 -0.66 -3.31 -20.39
C ALA A 120 0.26 -2.31 -19.70
N HIS A 121 1.49 -2.18 -20.17
CA HIS A 121 2.46 -1.23 -19.63
C HIS A 121 1.91 0.21 -19.70
N LEU A 122 1.40 0.64 -20.86
CA LEU A 122 0.88 2.00 -21.04
C LEU A 122 -0.32 2.31 -20.15
N ILE A 123 -1.26 1.38 -19.99
CA ILE A 123 -2.46 1.63 -19.16
C ILE A 123 -2.13 1.63 -17.67
N LEU A 124 -1.22 0.75 -17.23
CA LEU A 124 -0.75 0.69 -15.86
C LEU A 124 0.05 1.95 -15.49
N GLU A 125 0.95 2.38 -16.38
CA GLU A 125 1.75 3.59 -16.19
C GLU A 125 0.88 4.86 -16.15
N GLU A 126 -0.13 4.95 -17.02
CA GLU A 126 -1.09 6.05 -17.00
C GLU A 126 -1.93 6.07 -15.72
N GLY A 127 -2.36 4.89 -15.26
CA GLY A 127 -3.07 4.73 -14.00
C GLY A 127 -2.24 5.20 -12.81
N GLU A 128 -0.99 4.75 -12.71
CA GLU A 128 -0.06 5.18 -11.66
C GLU A 128 0.28 6.68 -11.74
N ARG A 129 0.32 7.25 -12.94
CA ARG A 129 0.60 8.68 -13.14
C ARG A 129 -0.57 9.58 -12.73
N THR A 130 -1.79 9.18 -13.06
CA THR A 130 -2.97 10.05 -12.93
C THR A 130 -3.85 9.73 -11.73
N GLY A 131 -3.71 8.53 -11.16
CA GLY A 131 -4.64 7.98 -10.16
C GLY A 131 -6.03 7.70 -10.72
N LYS A 132 -6.21 7.77 -12.05
CA LYS A 132 -7.47 7.53 -12.75
C LYS A 132 -7.26 6.41 -13.74
N ILE A 133 -8.06 5.35 -13.60
CA ILE A 133 -7.97 4.18 -14.48
C ILE A 133 -9.35 3.90 -15.06
N ASP A 134 -9.41 3.78 -16.38
CA ASP A 134 -10.57 3.22 -17.05
C ASP A 134 -10.58 1.71 -16.81
N ILE A 135 -11.51 1.27 -15.95
CA ILE A 135 -11.66 -0.14 -15.58
C ILE A 135 -11.99 -1.00 -16.79
N ASN A 136 -12.84 -0.54 -17.72
CA ASN A 136 -13.20 -1.37 -18.87
C ASN A 136 -11.96 -1.63 -19.73
N ARG A 137 -11.18 -0.57 -19.99
CA ARG A 137 -9.95 -0.67 -20.75
C ARG A 137 -8.88 -1.48 -20.02
N LEU A 138 -8.75 -1.32 -18.70
CA LEU A 138 -7.83 -2.12 -17.89
C LEU A 138 -8.20 -3.60 -17.92
N THR A 139 -9.48 -3.92 -17.72
CA THR A 139 -9.99 -5.30 -17.77
C THR A 139 -9.72 -5.93 -19.12
N ALA A 140 -9.99 -5.22 -20.23
CA ALA A 140 -9.71 -5.74 -21.57
C ALA A 140 -8.21 -6.06 -21.76
N VAL A 141 -7.35 -5.09 -21.45
CA VAL A 141 -5.90 -5.21 -21.64
C VAL A 141 -5.28 -6.29 -20.76
N LEU A 142 -5.65 -6.34 -19.47
CA LEU A 142 -5.11 -7.37 -18.59
C LEU A 142 -5.70 -8.76 -18.91
N THR A 143 -6.96 -8.87 -19.31
CA THR A 143 -7.50 -10.15 -19.79
C THR A 143 -6.72 -10.66 -21.02
N GLU A 144 -6.37 -9.78 -21.96
CA GLU A 144 -5.52 -10.13 -23.10
C GLU A 144 -4.08 -10.50 -22.70
N LEU A 145 -3.53 -9.83 -21.70
CA LEU A 145 -2.19 -10.10 -21.20
C LEU A 145 -2.10 -11.49 -20.53
N TYR A 146 -3.14 -11.87 -19.79
CA TYR A 146 -3.21 -13.11 -19.02
C TYR A 146 -3.65 -14.31 -19.85
N SER A 147 -4.55 -14.08 -20.80
CA SER A 147 -5.17 -15.12 -21.61
C SER A 147 -5.08 -14.69 -23.08
N PRO A 148 -3.87 -14.70 -23.68
CA PRO A 148 -3.60 -14.10 -24.98
C PRO A 148 -4.21 -14.86 -26.16
N TRP A 149 -4.86 -16.00 -25.89
CA TRP A 149 -5.55 -16.78 -26.91
C TRP A 149 -6.87 -16.10 -27.31
N PRO A 150 -7.16 -16.00 -28.62
CA PRO A 150 -8.42 -15.44 -29.09
C PRO A 150 -9.57 -16.34 -28.66
N ALA A 151 -10.70 -15.71 -28.29
CA ALA A 151 -11.96 -16.43 -28.15
C ALA A 151 -12.33 -17.04 -29.51
N GLN A 152 -12.61 -18.34 -29.55
CA GLN A 152 -13.14 -18.96 -30.76
C GLN A 152 -14.63 -18.66 -30.88
N PRO A 153 -15.19 -18.51 -32.09
CA PRO A 153 -16.62 -18.32 -32.27
C PRO A 153 -17.42 -19.40 -31.54
N GLY A 154 -18.33 -18.98 -30.64
CA GLY A 154 -19.18 -19.88 -29.86
C GLY A 154 -18.50 -20.55 -28.66
N MET A 155 -17.23 -20.27 -28.37
CA MET A 155 -16.55 -20.77 -27.17
C MET A 155 -16.18 -19.62 -26.22
N PRO A 156 -16.39 -19.78 -24.90
CA PRO A 156 -15.95 -18.79 -23.93
C PRO A 156 -14.42 -18.67 -23.98
N ARG A 157 -13.93 -17.45 -23.74
CA ARG A 157 -12.49 -17.22 -23.61
C ARG A 157 -11.95 -18.05 -22.44
N ILE A 158 -10.86 -18.78 -22.68
CA ILE A 158 -10.16 -19.49 -21.60
C ILE A 158 -9.53 -18.43 -20.69
N GLU A 159 -9.97 -18.36 -19.43
CA GLU A 159 -9.43 -17.45 -18.43
C GLU A 159 -8.47 -18.20 -17.50
N ARG A 160 -7.20 -17.81 -17.50
CA ARG A 160 -6.20 -18.34 -16.57
C ARG A 160 -6.31 -17.66 -15.21
N ALA A 161 -6.27 -18.46 -14.14
CA ALA A 161 -6.04 -17.98 -12.78
C ALA A 161 -4.53 -17.97 -12.46
N LEU A 162 -4.07 -16.97 -11.72
CA LEU A 162 -2.72 -16.93 -11.16
C LEU A 162 -2.69 -17.57 -9.78
N PRO A 163 -1.58 -18.21 -9.38
CA PRO A 163 -1.42 -18.65 -8.00
C PRO A 163 -1.48 -17.43 -7.07
N GLY A 164 -2.43 -17.43 -6.15
CA GLY A 164 -2.50 -16.53 -5.01
C GLY A 164 -2.14 -17.27 -3.72
N PRO A 165 -1.90 -16.53 -2.62
CA PRO A 165 -1.53 -17.10 -1.33
C PRO A 165 -2.56 -18.09 -0.77
N TYR A 166 -3.83 -17.98 -1.19
CA TYR A 166 -4.94 -18.82 -0.75
C TYR A 166 -5.56 -19.65 -1.88
N GLY A 167 -4.86 -19.78 -3.02
CA GLY A 167 -5.33 -20.52 -4.18
C GLY A 167 -5.39 -19.67 -5.46
N PRO A 168 -5.84 -20.25 -6.59
CA PRO A 168 -5.86 -19.56 -7.86
C PRO A 168 -6.82 -18.36 -7.84
N VAL A 169 -6.34 -17.18 -8.23
CA VAL A 169 -7.14 -15.95 -8.31
C VAL A 169 -7.27 -15.46 -9.76
N PRO A 170 -8.44 -14.95 -10.17
CA PRO A 170 -8.65 -14.43 -11.51
C PRO A 170 -8.04 -13.02 -11.65
N VAL A 171 -7.82 -12.55 -12.89
CA VAL A 171 -7.24 -11.22 -13.15
C VAL A 171 -8.09 -10.08 -12.58
N GLN A 172 -9.40 -10.28 -12.48
CA GLN A 172 -10.36 -9.33 -11.90
C GLN A 172 -10.08 -9.07 -10.42
N HIS A 173 -9.57 -10.07 -9.69
CA HIS A 173 -9.16 -9.89 -8.31
C HIS A 173 -7.98 -8.90 -8.21
N HIS A 174 -6.96 -9.03 -9.06
CA HIS A 174 -5.83 -8.09 -9.08
C HIS A 174 -6.27 -6.68 -9.46
N ILE A 175 -7.16 -6.55 -10.44
CA ILE A 175 -7.76 -5.26 -10.82
C ILE A 175 -8.51 -4.64 -9.63
N ALA A 176 -9.30 -5.45 -8.93
CA ALA A 176 -10.06 -5.01 -7.78
C ALA A 176 -9.15 -4.53 -6.65
N MET A 177 -8.12 -5.30 -6.30
CA MET A 177 -7.14 -4.94 -5.28
C MET A 177 -6.40 -3.64 -5.63
N TRP A 178 -5.97 -3.48 -6.88
CA TRP A 178 -5.29 -2.26 -7.31
C TRP A 178 -6.20 -1.04 -7.25
N LYS A 179 -7.45 -1.16 -7.73
CA LYS A 179 -8.45 -0.09 -7.65
C LYS A 179 -8.76 0.29 -6.20
N ALA A 180 -9.00 -0.71 -5.35
CA ALA A 180 -9.32 -0.51 -3.95
C ALA A 180 -8.17 0.22 -3.25
N ARG A 181 -6.92 -0.18 -3.49
CA ARG A 181 -5.73 0.52 -2.99
C ARG A 181 -5.67 1.99 -3.42
N GLN A 182 -5.91 2.29 -4.71
CA GLN A 182 -5.92 3.68 -5.21
C GLN A 182 -7.02 4.52 -4.55
N GLN A 183 -8.20 3.94 -4.32
CA GLN A 183 -9.30 4.60 -3.61
C GLN A 183 -8.92 4.86 -2.15
N THR A 184 -8.37 3.88 -1.42
CA THR A 184 -7.91 4.04 -0.04
C THR A 184 -6.86 5.14 0.08
N ILE A 185 -5.84 5.15 -0.78
CA ILE A 185 -4.82 6.20 -0.82
C ILE A 185 -5.46 7.58 -1.08
N SER A 186 -6.46 7.66 -1.95
CA SER A 186 -7.19 8.90 -2.20
C SER A 186 -7.98 9.39 -0.99
N LEU A 187 -8.61 8.50 -0.23
CA LEU A 187 -9.32 8.83 1.01
C LEU A 187 -8.35 9.34 2.10
N LEU A 188 -7.23 8.64 2.30
CA LEU A 188 -6.18 9.03 3.24
C LEU A 188 -5.57 10.39 2.88
N LYS A 189 -5.29 10.62 1.59
CA LYS A 189 -4.76 11.90 1.09
C LYS A 189 -5.69 13.09 1.36
N ARG A 190 -7.00 12.85 1.34
CA ARG A 190 -8.06 13.85 1.58
C ARG A 190 -8.51 13.88 3.04
N GLU A 191 -7.86 13.13 3.93
CA GLU A 191 -8.21 13.01 5.35
C GLU A 191 -9.68 12.58 5.60
N GLN A 192 -10.26 11.81 4.67
CA GLN A 192 -11.65 11.32 4.73
C GLN A 192 -11.81 10.08 5.62
N VAL A 193 -10.71 9.47 6.05
CA VAL A 193 -10.69 8.45 7.11
C VAL A 193 -10.38 9.16 8.42
N ASP A 194 -11.29 9.05 9.38
CA ASP A 194 -11.13 9.68 10.70
C ASP A 194 -10.33 8.78 11.66
N GLU A 195 -10.11 9.29 12.87
CA GLU A 195 -9.27 8.62 13.88
C GLU A 195 -9.94 7.36 14.43
N ALA A 196 -11.27 7.39 14.63
CA ALA A 196 -12.03 6.27 15.16
C ALA A 196 -11.99 5.08 14.17
N GLU A 197 -12.12 5.36 12.88
CA GLU A 197 -12.02 4.35 11.83
C GLU A 197 -10.61 3.78 11.73
N LEU A 198 -9.57 4.61 11.83
CA LEU A 198 -8.18 4.15 11.86
C LEU A 198 -7.91 3.21 13.04
N ASP A 199 -8.40 3.55 14.23
CA ASP A 199 -8.24 2.71 15.43
C ASP A 199 -9.04 1.41 15.32
N ARG A 200 -10.28 1.47 14.81
CA ARG A 200 -11.10 0.29 14.55
C ARG A 200 -10.40 -0.69 13.61
N VAL A 201 -9.88 -0.21 12.48
CA VAL A 201 -9.19 -1.04 11.50
C VAL A 201 -7.85 -1.55 12.05
N ARG A 202 -7.14 -0.75 12.85
CA ARG A 202 -5.91 -1.20 13.53
C ARG A 202 -6.16 -2.35 14.51
N ALA A 203 -7.30 -2.35 15.19
CA ALA A 203 -7.71 -3.45 16.06
C ALA A 203 -7.99 -4.75 15.29
N VAL A 204 -8.46 -4.67 14.04
CA VAL A 204 -8.63 -5.84 13.14
C VAL A 204 -7.28 -6.28 12.55
N TYR A 205 -6.48 -5.31 12.11
CA TYR A 205 -5.19 -5.53 11.46
C TYR A 205 -4.22 -6.28 12.36
N ARG A 206 -4.08 -5.88 13.64
CA ARG A 206 -3.07 -6.44 14.54
C ARG A 206 -3.14 -7.96 14.72
N PRO A 207 -4.28 -8.57 15.10
CA PRO A 207 -4.37 -10.02 15.23
C PRO A 207 -4.16 -10.71 13.88
N MET A 208 -4.70 -10.17 12.79
CA MET A 208 -4.51 -10.73 11.44
C MET A 208 -3.02 -10.71 11.03
N TRP A 209 -2.32 -9.61 11.30
CA TRP A 209 -0.91 -9.46 11.00
C TRP A 209 -0.04 -10.40 11.83
N ALA A 210 -0.34 -10.51 13.14
CA ALA A 210 0.34 -11.46 14.01
C ALA A 210 0.14 -12.91 13.54
N ASP A 211 -1.08 -13.27 13.15
CA ASP A 211 -1.40 -14.59 12.60
C ASP A 211 -0.66 -14.86 11.28
N TYR A 212 -0.64 -13.89 10.38
CA TYR A 212 0.15 -13.98 9.14
C TYR A 212 1.64 -14.20 9.42
N GLN A 213 2.24 -13.41 10.32
CA GLN A 213 3.66 -13.57 10.66
C GLN A 213 3.96 -14.92 11.32
N ALA A 214 3.04 -15.48 12.11
CA ALA A 214 3.19 -16.80 12.70
C ALA A 214 3.17 -17.93 11.65
N HIS A 215 2.36 -17.80 10.60
CA HIS A 215 2.23 -18.80 9.53
C HIS A 215 3.24 -18.61 8.40
N ARG A 216 3.81 -17.42 8.25
CA ARG A 216 4.73 -17.05 7.18
C ARG A 216 5.90 -18.03 6.98
N PRO A 217 6.62 -18.50 8.03
CA PRO A 217 7.71 -19.46 7.84
C PRO A 217 7.25 -20.76 7.19
N ALA A 218 6.06 -21.26 7.57
CA ALA A 218 5.50 -22.44 6.94
C ALA A 218 5.14 -22.16 5.47
N MET A 219 4.50 -21.03 5.16
CA MET A 219 4.16 -20.64 3.79
C MET A 219 5.39 -20.47 2.90
N ALA A 220 6.50 -19.96 3.43
CA ALA A 220 7.78 -19.85 2.74
C ALA A 220 8.43 -21.20 2.40
N THR A 221 7.92 -22.31 2.95
CA THR A 221 8.36 -23.68 2.63
C THR A 221 7.37 -24.45 1.75
N ILE A 222 6.16 -23.92 1.55
CA ILE A 222 5.13 -24.55 0.72
C ILE A 222 5.43 -24.23 -0.75
N GLY A 223 5.92 -25.23 -1.48
CA GLY A 223 6.24 -25.13 -2.90
C GLY A 223 7.67 -24.60 -3.13
N ALA A 224 8.50 -25.40 -3.80
CA ALA A 224 9.80 -24.91 -4.26
C ALA A 224 9.62 -23.83 -5.34
N GLY A 225 10.50 -22.81 -5.35
CA GLY A 225 10.58 -21.82 -6.43
C GLY A 225 9.94 -20.46 -6.11
N GLU A 226 9.45 -19.77 -7.14
CA GLU A 226 8.97 -18.36 -7.09
C GLU A 226 7.79 -18.12 -6.13
N PHE A 227 7.05 -19.16 -5.73
CA PHE A 227 5.95 -19.01 -4.78
C PHE A 227 6.46 -18.77 -3.35
N ALA A 228 7.47 -19.52 -2.91
CA ALA A 228 8.10 -19.36 -1.61
C ALA A 228 8.69 -17.97 -1.41
N SER A 229 9.21 -17.35 -2.48
CA SER A 229 9.78 -16.00 -2.40
C SER A 229 8.78 -14.90 -2.07
N TYR A 230 7.47 -15.11 -2.30
CA TYR A 230 6.44 -14.15 -1.89
C TYR A 230 6.29 -14.07 -0.37
N PHE A 231 6.66 -15.14 0.35
CA PHE A 231 6.56 -15.22 1.81
C PHE A 231 7.92 -15.07 2.48
N ALA A 232 8.99 -14.85 1.72
CA ALA A 232 10.32 -14.58 2.28
C ALA A 232 10.25 -13.34 3.17
N GLU A 233 10.80 -13.43 4.39
CA GLU A 233 10.87 -12.31 5.32
C GLU A 233 11.75 -11.19 4.75
N PRO A 234 11.41 -9.90 4.93
CA PRO A 234 12.26 -8.83 4.46
C PRO A 234 13.54 -8.80 5.28
N ASP A 235 14.70 -8.77 4.60
CA ASP A 235 16.01 -8.74 5.24
C ASP A 235 16.31 -7.45 6.02
N THR A 236 15.40 -6.46 5.97
CA THR A 236 15.60 -5.14 6.57
C THR A 236 14.34 -4.66 7.30
N MET A 237 14.56 -3.89 8.36
CA MET A 237 13.48 -3.20 9.08
C MET A 237 12.70 -2.22 8.18
N GLU A 238 13.35 -1.62 7.18
CA GLU A 238 12.66 -0.80 6.19
C GLU A 238 11.70 -1.64 5.33
N GLY A 239 12.15 -2.81 4.87
CA GLY A 239 11.31 -3.77 4.16
C GLY A 239 10.11 -4.22 4.98
N LEU A 240 10.33 -4.52 6.27
CA LEU A 240 9.25 -4.90 7.19
C LEU A 240 8.25 -3.75 7.40
N ALA A 241 8.73 -2.52 7.59
CA ALA A 241 7.86 -1.35 7.71
C ALA A 241 7.06 -1.08 6.43
N ILE A 242 7.66 -1.29 5.25
CA ILE A 242 6.96 -1.19 3.96
C ILE A 242 5.86 -2.24 3.88
N GLU A 243 6.17 -3.50 4.17
CA GLU A 243 5.21 -4.61 4.11
C GLU A 243 4.03 -4.39 5.06
N ALA A 244 4.28 -4.04 6.32
CA ALA A 244 3.26 -3.79 7.33
C ALA A 244 2.34 -2.60 6.96
N VAL A 245 2.93 -1.50 6.49
CA VAL A 245 2.17 -0.31 6.06
C VAL A 245 1.29 -0.64 4.85
N ASP A 246 1.81 -1.37 3.86
CA ASP A 246 1.05 -1.79 2.68
C ASP A 246 -0.05 -2.81 3.02
N ALA A 247 0.22 -3.73 3.95
CA ALA A 247 -0.77 -4.69 4.46
C ALA A 247 -1.91 -3.97 5.21
N PHE A 248 -1.59 -2.95 6.02
CA PHE A 248 -2.61 -2.14 6.67
C PHE A 248 -3.49 -1.39 5.65
N VAL A 249 -2.91 -0.80 4.60
CA VAL A 249 -3.68 -0.14 3.53
C VAL A 249 -4.66 -1.11 2.86
N SER A 250 -4.24 -2.36 2.67
CA SER A 250 -5.10 -3.42 2.11
C SER A 250 -6.22 -3.82 3.08
N THR A 251 -5.91 -3.92 4.37
CA THR A 251 -6.90 -4.19 5.44
C THR A 251 -7.93 -3.08 5.51
N LEU A 252 -7.48 -1.82 5.51
CA LEU A 252 -8.35 -0.64 5.47
C LEU A 252 -9.24 -0.64 4.21
N ALA A 253 -8.71 -1.04 3.06
CA ALA A 253 -9.52 -1.16 1.85
C ALA A 253 -10.63 -2.22 1.99
N GLY A 254 -10.35 -3.33 2.65
CA GLY A 254 -11.33 -4.37 2.95
C GLY A 254 -12.41 -3.89 3.91
N GLU A 255 -11.99 -3.30 5.04
CA GLU A 255 -12.88 -2.79 6.08
C GLU A 255 -13.78 -1.63 5.62
N LEU A 256 -13.35 -0.87 4.60
CA LEU A 256 -14.16 0.16 3.95
C LEU A 256 -15.07 -0.39 2.83
N GLY A 257 -15.08 -1.70 2.59
CA GLY A 257 -15.85 -2.34 1.51
C GLY A 257 -15.34 -2.02 0.10
N LEU A 258 -14.16 -1.40 -0.03
CA LEU A 258 -13.63 -0.96 -1.33
C LEU A 258 -13.19 -2.14 -2.19
N ILE A 259 -12.68 -3.20 -1.58
CA ILE A 259 -12.29 -4.44 -2.30
C ILE A 259 -13.52 -5.11 -2.91
N GLU A 260 -14.61 -5.24 -2.16
CA GLU A 260 -15.85 -5.83 -2.64
C GLU A 260 -16.47 -4.99 -3.78
N ALA A 261 -16.59 -3.68 -3.57
CA ALA A 261 -17.12 -2.76 -4.59
C ALA A 261 -16.26 -2.76 -5.86
N ALA A 262 -14.94 -2.84 -5.72
CA ALA A 262 -14.01 -2.93 -6.84
C ALA A 262 -14.13 -4.27 -7.58
N SER A 263 -14.33 -5.38 -6.85
CA SER A 263 -14.53 -6.72 -7.41
C SER A 263 -15.80 -6.79 -8.25
N HIS A 264 -16.91 -6.27 -7.72
CA HIS A 264 -18.17 -6.18 -8.48
C HIS A 264 -18.01 -5.35 -9.76
N ALA A 265 -17.30 -4.22 -9.68
CA ALA A 265 -17.06 -3.37 -10.84
C ALA A 265 -16.18 -4.04 -11.91
N ALA A 266 -15.13 -4.77 -11.49
CA ALA A 266 -14.24 -5.51 -12.38
C ALA A 266 -14.99 -6.65 -13.07
N GLU A 267 -15.84 -7.37 -12.34
CA GLU A 267 -16.64 -8.46 -12.88
C GLU A 267 -17.71 -7.97 -13.85
N THR A 268 -18.40 -6.87 -13.52
CA THR A 268 -19.35 -6.22 -14.44
C THR A 268 -18.67 -5.80 -15.75
N ALA A 269 -17.45 -5.23 -15.66
CA ALA A 269 -16.69 -4.85 -16.84
C ALA A 269 -16.26 -6.08 -17.67
N ARG A 270 -15.90 -7.18 -17.02
CA ARG A 270 -15.58 -8.45 -17.69
C ARG A 270 -16.77 -8.99 -18.47
N LEU A 271 -17.95 -9.06 -17.85
CA LEU A 271 -19.17 -9.57 -18.48
C LEU A 271 -19.55 -8.75 -19.73
N ARG A 272 -19.34 -7.44 -19.71
CA ARG A 272 -19.56 -6.57 -20.89
C ARG A 272 -18.61 -6.86 -22.06
N LEU A 273 -17.42 -7.40 -21.80
CA LEU A 273 -16.46 -7.78 -22.84
C LEU A 273 -16.76 -9.15 -23.44
N ALA A 274 -17.60 -9.95 -22.78
CA ALA A 274 -18.02 -11.27 -23.25
C ALA A 274 -19.24 -11.23 -24.20
N HIS A 275 -19.86 -10.06 -24.35
CA HIS A 275 -21.02 -9.79 -25.21
C HIS A 275 -20.66 -8.78 -26.30
#